data_AF-A0A4V0I2X4-F1
#
_entry.id   AF-A0A4V0I2X4-F1
#
_cell.length_a   1.000
_cell.length_b   1.000
_cell.length_c   1.000
_cell.angle_alpha   90.00
_cell.angle_beta   90.00
_cell.angle_gamma   90.00
#
_symmetry.space_group_name_H-M   'P 1'
#
loop_
_entity.id
_entity.type
_entity.pdbx_description
1 polymer ?
#
loop_
_entity_poly.entity_id
_entity_poly.type
_entity_poly.pdbx_seq_one_letter_code
_entity_poly.pdbx_strand_id
1 'polypeptide(L)'
;MALIVHDLEFAALAAWGRERVPAALFWTVSGSHLYGFQSVDSDVDLRGCFLAPLRSVIGLKTPTETVEPKGVVGGLEVEAVSHEVGKYLRLACKHNGYVLEQIFSPLVVGGSNFLTALRPLAAKCVTRHCAHHYRGFLATQRKLMDKEPALRAKTLLYAYRVAMTGVHLLETGEVESHLPTLNERFKVPYIPELIARKAEAETGALAGADVAFHRTQLDAWEGRLDEAEAASTLPHDAPVGELSEFVADLRLRS
;
A
#
# COMPACT_ATOMS: atom_id res chain seq x y z
N MET A 1 -6.24 5.84 13.50
CA MET A 1 -6.34 4.67 12.60
C MET A 1 -7.58 3.88 12.95
N ALA A 2 -8.44 3.63 11.98
CA ALA A 2 -9.64 2.81 12.17
C ALA A 2 -9.27 1.35 12.48
N LEU A 3 -10.10 0.67 13.26
CA LEU A 3 -9.97 -0.77 13.50
C LEU A 3 -10.45 -1.50 12.24
N ILE A 4 -9.53 -2.10 11.48
CA ILE A 4 -9.89 -2.99 10.37
C ILE A 4 -10.20 -4.37 10.95
N VAL A 5 -11.44 -4.82 10.78
CA VAL A 5 -11.86 -6.17 11.18
C VAL A 5 -11.33 -7.17 10.16
N HIS A 6 -10.67 -8.21 10.64
CA HIS A 6 -10.14 -9.31 9.82
C HIS A 6 -10.22 -10.64 10.59
N ASP A 7 -10.18 -11.74 9.85
CA ASP A 7 -10.14 -13.13 10.33
C ASP A 7 -8.80 -13.82 10.02
N LEU A 8 -7.84 -13.09 9.46
CA LEU A 8 -6.51 -13.59 9.09
C LEU A 8 -5.73 -14.15 10.29
N GLU A 9 -5.16 -15.35 10.13
CA GLU A 9 -4.32 -16.01 11.11
C GLU A 9 -2.90 -15.39 11.18
N PHE A 10 -2.77 -14.22 11.80
CA PHE A 10 -1.49 -13.48 11.84
C PHE A 10 -0.33 -14.30 12.40
N ALA A 11 -0.56 -15.16 13.40
CA ALA A 11 0.49 -16.02 13.94
C ALA A 11 1.03 -17.01 12.90
N ALA A 12 0.13 -17.62 12.10
CA ALA A 12 0.50 -18.55 11.03
C ALA A 12 1.17 -17.82 9.86
N LEU A 13 0.64 -16.66 9.45
CA LEU A 13 1.26 -15.81 8.42
C LEU A 13 2.67 -15.34 8.84
N ALA A 14 2.86 -14.99 10.10
CA ALA A 14 4.16 -14.60 10.64
C ALA A 14 5.15 -15.76 10.64
N ALA A 15 4.72 -16.96 11.02
CA ALA A 15 5.56 -18.16 10.98
C ALA A 15 5.97 -18.51 9.54
N TRP A 16 4.99 -18.53 8.63
CA TRP A 16 5.20 -18.80 7.20
C TRP A 16 6.15 -17.77 6.55
N GLY A 17 5.98 -16.49 6.87
CA GLY A 17 6.82 -15.41 6.35
C GLY A 17 8.25 -15.47 6.87
N ARG A 18 8.45 -15.82 8.14
CA ARG A 18 9.79 -16.03 8.73
C ARG A 18 10.51 -17.24 8.15
N GLU A 19 9.79 -18.33 7.86
CA GLU A 19 10.39 -19.52 7.24
C GLU A 19 10.96 -19.19 5.84
N ARG A 20 10.23 -18.39 5.05
CA ARG A 20 10.60 -18.04 3.67
C ARG A 20 11.57 -16.87 3.56
N VAL A 21 11.50 -15.94 4.51
CA VAL A 21 12.40 -14.79 4.60
C VAL A 21 12.91 -14.66 6.04
N PRO A 22 13.91 -15.47 6.45
CA PRO A 22 14.39 -15.50 7.84
C PRO A 22 14.91 -14.16 8.36
N ALA A 23 15.39 -13.29 7.47
CA ALA A 23 15.90 -11.96 7.81
C ALA A 23 14.84 -10.84 7.70
N ALA A 24 13.54 -11.18 7.63
CA ALA A 24 12.47 -10.19 7.58
C ALA A 24 12.44 -9.34 8.86
N LEU A 25 12.40 -8.01 8.67
CA LEU A 25 12.32 -7.03 9.76
C LEU A 25 10.88 -6.81 10.21
N PHE A 26 9.94 -6.86 9.26
CA PHE A 26 8.51 -6.82 9.52
C PHE A 26 7.70 -7.45 8.39
N TRP A 27 6.44 -7.77 8.70
CA TRP A 27 5.41 -8.13 7.74
C TRP A 27 4.11 -7.41 8.10
N THR A 28 3.47 -6.83 7.08
CA THR A 28 2.14 -6.22 7.16
C THR A 28 1.25 -6.77 6.06
N VAL A 29 -0.05 -6.80 6.30
CA VAL A 29 -1.03 -7.08 5.25
C VAL A 29 -1.28 -5.81 4.43
N SER A 30 -1.35 -5.99 3.11
CA SER A 30 -1.74 -4.97 2.13
C SER A 30 -2.92 -5.49 1.30
N GLY A 31 -3.13 -4.96 0.10
CA GLY A 31 -4.16 -5.48 -0.80
C GLY A 31 -5.58 -5.24 -0.30
N SER A 32 -6.54 -5.99 -0.84
CA SER A 32 -7.96 -5.76 -0.56
C SER A 32 -8.33 -5.87 0.92
N HIS A 33 -7.58 -6.64 1.71
CA HIS A 33 -7.70 -6.72 3.16
C HIS A 33 -7.36 -5.39 3.86
N LEU A 34 -6.27 -4.74 3.46
CA LEU A 34 -5.94 -3.39 3.94
C LEU A 34 -6.92 -2.34 3.39
N TYR A 35 -7.35 -2.50 2.15
CA TYR A 35 -8.16 -1.50 1.46
C TYR A 35 -9.65 -1.56 1.81
N GLY A 36 -10.09 -2.60 2.53
CA GLY A 36 -11.47 -2.70 3.06
C GLY A 36 -12.49 -3.18 2.03
N PHE A 37 -12.05 -3.95 1.06
CA PHE A 37 -12.93 -4.55 0.05
C PHE A 37 -12.48 -5.96 -0.32
N GLN A 38 -11.98 -6.76 0.62
CA GLN A 38 -11.71 -8.18 0.40
C GLN A 38 -13.00 -8.95 0.06
N SER A 39 -12.87 -9.98 -0.78
CA SER A 39 -13.91 -10.98 -1.07
C SER A 39 -13.45 -12.33 -0.52
N VAL A 40 -14.33 -13.34 -0.55
CA VAL A 40 -14.06 -14.68 0.01
C VAL A 40 -12.81 -15.33 -0.61
N ASP A 41 -12.57 -15.09 -1.91
CA ASP A 41 -11.45 -15.69 -2.65
C ASP A 41 -10.25 -14.73 -2.76
N SER A 42 -10.20 -13.66 -1.96
CA SER A 42 -9.11 -12.69 -2.03
C SER A 42 -7.82 -13.24 -1.41
N ASP A 43 -6.75 -13.19 -2.18
CA ASP A 43 -5.39 -13.50 -1.71
C ASP A 43 -4.95 -12.59 -0.55
N VAL A 44 -4.03 -13.11 0.26
CA VAL A 44 -3.36 -12.34 1.31
C VAL A 44 -2.08 -11.75 0.74
N ASP A 45 -2.11 -10.43 0.50
CA ASP A 45 -0.93 -9.64 0.16
C ASP A 45 -0.06 -9.39 1.41
N LEU A 46 1.01 -10.15 1.59
CA LEU A 46 2.02 -9.86 2.60
C LEU A 46 3.10 -8.95 2.04
N ARG A 47 3.40 -7.87 2.77
CA ARG A 47 4.40 -6.88 2.36
C ARG A 47 5.34 -6.58 3.52
N GLY A 48 6.62 -6.44 3.23
CA GLY A 48 7.62 -6.21 4.26
C GLY A 48 8.98 -5.80 3.70
N CYS A 49 9.95 -5.75 4.60
CA CYS A 49 11.35 -5.64 4.21
C CYS A 49 12.24 -6.57 5.03
N PHE A 50 13.42 -6.87 4.50
CA PHE A 50 14.40 -7.74 5.12
C PHE A 50 15.78 -7.09 5.18
N LEU A 51 16.60 -7.53 6.12
CA LEU A 51 17.99 -7.10 6.25
C LEU A 51 18.91 -8.08 5.53
N ALA A 52 19.49 -7.67 4.41
CA ALA A 52 20.52 -8.46 3.76
C ALA A 52 21.80 -8.47 4.61
N PRO A 53 22.56 -9.59 4.65
CA PRO A 53 23.83 -9.64 5.38
C PRO A 53 24.77 -8.54 4.93
N LEU A 54 25.43 -7.85 5.87
CA LEU A 54 26.32 -6.71 5.55
C LEU A 54 27.33 -7.03 4.45
N ARG A 55 27.98 -8.21 4.53
CA ARG A 55 28.95 -8.69 3.53
C ARG A 55 28.40 -8.77 2.11
N SER A 56 27.10 -9.03 1.95
CA SER A 56 26.44 -9.08 0.63
C SER A 56 26.21 -7.69 0.05
N VAL A 57 26.06 -6.67 0.90
CA VAL A 57 25.80 -5.29 0.47
C VAL A 57 27.08 -4.54 0.14
N ILE A 58 28.15 -4.74 0.93
CA ILE A 58 29.46 -4.10 0.69
C ILE A 58 30.34 -4.88 -0.30
N GLY A 59 29.86 -6.04 -0.76
CA GLY A 59 30.55 -6.84 -1.76
C GLY A 59 30.43 -6.26 -3.16
N LEU A 60 31.20 -6.82 -4.11
CA LEU A 60 31.21 -6.37 -5.51
C LEU A 60 29.92 -6.68 -6.28
N LYS A 61 29.14 -7.65 -5.82
CA LYS A 61 27.90 -8.07 -6.49
C LYS A 61 26.72 -7.33 -5.89
N THR A 62 25.80 -6.87 -6.74
CA THR A 62 24.51 -6.36 -6.29
C THR A 62 23.76 -7.47 -5.54
N PRO A 63 23.34 -7.26 -4.28
CA PRO A 63 22.58 -8.26 -3.54
C PRO A 63 21.18 -8.42 -4.13
N THR A 64 20.53 -9.55 -3.85
CA THR A 64 19.11 -9.71 -4.10
C THR A 64 18.34 -8.65 -3.31
N GLU A 65 17.68 -7.73 -4.01
CA GLU A 65 16.97 -6.64 -3.36
C GLU A 65 15.48 -6.93 -3.16
N THR A 66 14.95 -8.03 -3.71
CA THR A 66 13.53 -8.37 -3.61
C THR A 66 13.34 -9.89 -3.66
N VAL A 67 12.48 -10.38 -2.78
CA VAL A 67 12.05 -11.78 -2.74
C VAL A 67 10.53 -11.82 -2.73
N GLU A 68 9.95 -12.75 -3.48
CA GLU A 68 8.52 -12.78 -3.76
C GLU A 68 7.93 -14.20 -3.55
N PRO A 69 8.03 -14.77 -2.33
CA PRO A 69 7.54 -16.11 -2.11
C PRO A 69 6.02 -16.18 -2.19
N LYS A 70 5.51 -17.26 -2.77
CA LYS A 70 4.09 -17.59 -2.85
C LYS A 70 3.79 -18.88 -2.11
N GLY A 71 2.56 -19.05 -1.65
CA GLY A 71 2.13 -20.28 -0.98
C GLY A 71 0.72 -20.18 -0.44
N VAL A 72 0.37 -21.09 0.48
CA VAL A 72 -0.95 -21.16 1.09
C VAL A 72 -0.82 -21.21 2.61
N VAL A 73 -1.64 -20.45 3.33
CA VAL A 73 -1.74 -20.44 4.80
C VAL A 73 -3.20 -20.46 5.20
N GLY A 74 -3.62 -21.43 6.02
CA GLY A 74 -5.02 -21.53 6.46
C GLY A 74 -6.02 -21.72 5.30
N GLY A 75 -5.58 -22.27 4.16
CA GLY A 75 -6.39 -22.41 2.95
C GLY A 75 -6.45 -21.18 2.04
N LEU A 76 -5.85 -20.05 2.44
CA LEU A 76 -5.77 -18.82 1.64
C LEU A 76 -4.45 -18.75 0.86
N GLU A 77 -4.51 -18.33 -0.40
CA GLU A 77 -3.30 -17.99 -1.16
C GLU A 77 -2.61 -16.76 -0.55
N VAL A 78 -1.29 -16.83 -0.46
CA VAL A 78 -0.46 -15.78 0.12
C VAL A 78 0.59 -15.36 -0.92
N GLU A 79 0.54 -14.08 -1.29
CA GLU A 79 1.55 -13.44 -2.13
C GLU A 79 2.39 -12.48 -1.29
N ALA A 80 3.59 -12.92 -0.94
CA ALA A 80 4.51 -12.09 -0.17
C ALA A 80 5.49 -11.35 -1.09
N VAL A 81 5.76 -10.09 -0.78
CA VAL A 81 6.86 -9.32 -1.39
C VAL A 81 7.65 -8.68 -0.26
N SER A 82 8.95 -8.97 -0.21
CA SER A 82 9.87 -8.32 0.72
C SER A 82 10.99 -7.65 -0.06
N HIS A 83 11.28 -6.40 0.26
CA HIS A 83 12.43 -5.68 -0.29
C HIS A 83 13.59 -5.63 0.71
N GLU A 84 14.83 -5.61 0.24
CA GLU A 84 15.97 -5.31 1.10
C GLU A 84 15.81 -3.90 1.69
N VAL A 85 16.10 -3.71 2.98
CA VAL A 85 15.79 -2.47 3.73
C VAL A 85 16.36 -1.21 3.07
N GLY A 86 17.57 -1.26 2.51
CA GLY A 86 18.16 -0.16 1.76
C GLY A 86 17.35 0.18 0.50
N LYS A 87 16.93 -0.83 -0.30
CA LYS A 87 16.01 -0.60 -1.42
C LYS A 87 14.68 -0.01 -0.95
N TYR A 88 14.13 -0.57 0.12
CA TYR A 88 12.84 -0.18 0.68
C TYR A 88 12.81 1.29 1.09
N LEU A 89 13.84 1.76 1.82
CA LEU A 89 13.92 3.16 2.23
C LEU A 89 14.29 4.09 1.06
N ARG A 90 15.07 3.64 0.06
CA ARG A 90 15.25 4.42 -1.18
C ARG A 90 13.95 4.62 -1.93
N LEU A 91 13.03 3.64 -1.92
CA LEU A 91 11.69 3.80 -2.48
C LEU A 91 10.87 4.79 -1.65
N ALA A 92 10.92 4.73 -0.31
CA ALA A 92 10.27 5.72 0.56
C ALA A 92 10.76 7.15 0.27
N CYS A 93 12.07 7.35 0.10
CA CYS A 93 12.66 8.65 -0.26
C CYS A 93 12.20 9.17 -1.63
N LYS A 94 11.70 8.30 -2.51
CA LYS A 94 11.14 8.66 -3.82
C LYS A 94 9.62 8.86 -3.75
N HIS A 95 9.11 9.25 -2.59
CA HIS A 95 7.71 9.59 -2.34
C HIS A 95 6.74 8.46 -2.71
N ASN A 96 7.20 7.21 -2.58
CA ASN A 96 6.48 6.04 -3.05
C ASN A 96 5.35 5.66 -2.06
N GLY A 97 4.11 6.01 -2.41
CA GLY A 97 2.92 5.71 -1.62
C GLY A 97 2.77 4.23 -1.27
N TYR A 98 3.10 3.30 -2.18
CA TYR A 98 3.07 1.86 -1.92
C TYR A 98 3.91 1.45 -0.69
N VAL A 99 5.09 2.05 -0.49
CA VAL A 99 5.93 1.79 0.69
C VAL A 99 5.34 2.41 1.95
N LEU A 100 4.76 3.60 1.83
CA LEU A 100 4.12 4.28 2.96
C LEU A 100 2.87 3.53 3.44
N GLU A 101 2.00 3.08 2.53
CA GLU A 101 0.81 2.28 2.85
C GLU A 101 1.17 1.00 3.62
N GLN A 102 2.32 0.38 3.33
CA GLN A 102 2.80 -0.80 4.06
C GLN A 102 3.33 -0.45 5.45
N ILE A 103 4.19 0.57 5.56
CA ILE A 103 4.74 0.99 6.85
C ILE A 103 3.62 1.40 7.82
N PHE A 104 2.61 2.10 7.31
CA PHE A 104 1.48 2.61 8.08
C PHE A 104 0.27 1.67 8.11
N SER A 105 0.35 0.47 7.54
CA SER A 105 -0.70 -0.53 7.65
C SER A 105 -1.01 -0.84 9.12
N PRO A 106 -2.29 -0.81 9.55
CA PRO A 106 -2.69 -1.27 10.88
C PRO A 106 -2.55 -2.79 11.04
N LEU A 107 -2.52 -3.53 9.93
CA LEU A 107 -2.52 -4.99 9.91
C LEU A 107 -1.10 -5.54 10.03
N VAL A 108 -0.51 -5.40 11.22
CA VAL A 108 0.88 -5.82 11.51
C VAL A 108 0.93 -7.31 11.87
N VAL A 109 1.47 -8.11 10.96
CA VAL A 109 1.65 -9.56 11.12
C VAL A 109 2.86 -9.87 11.99
N GLY A 110 3.92 -9.06 11.89
CA GLY A 110 5.12 -9.19 12.72
C GLY A 110 6.07 -8.02 12.56
N GLY A 111 7.01 -7.88 13.49
CA GLY A 111 8.03 -6.81 13.44
C GLY A 111 7.57 -5.47 14.01
N SER A 112 6.57 -5.46 14.92
CA SER A 112 6.03 -4.22 15.50
C SER A 112 7.10 -3.32 16.12
N ASN A 113 8.12 -3.87 16.79
CA ASN A 113 9.21 -3.08 17.36
C ASN A 113 10.01 -2.34 16.28
N PHE A 114 10.27 -2.99 15.14
CA PHE A 114 10.95 -2.36 14.02
C PHE A 114 10.09 -1.26 13.40
N LEU A 115 8.78 -1.50 13.21
CA LEU A 115 7.85 -0.48 12.71
C LEU A 115 7.72 0.71 13.66
N THR A 116 7.72 0.47 14.98
CA THR A 116 7.73 1.54 15.99
C THR A 116 8.93 2.46 15.83
N ALA A 117 10.11 1.91 15.54
CA ALA A 117 11.32 2.70 15.30
C ALA A 117 11.31 3.40 13.92
N LEU A 118 10.77 2.74 12.88
CA LEU A 118 10.78 3.25 11.51
C LEU A 118 9.71 4.32 11.25
N ARG A 119 8.50 4.18 11.81
CA ARG A 119 7.34 5.04 11.51
C ARG A 119 7.61 6.55 11.72
N PRO A 120 8.30 7.00 12.76
CA PRO A 120 8.65 8.41 12.91
C PRO A 120 9.50 8.96 11.74
N LEU A 121 10.42 8.16 11.19
CA LEU A 121 11.22 8.53 10.02
C LEU A 121 10.41 8.44 8.72
N ALA A 122 9.57 7.41 8.60
CA ALA A 122 8.69 7.25 7.45
C ALA A 122 7.63 8.35 7.35
N ALA A 123 7.15 8.89 8.47
CA ALA A 123 6.20 10.00 8.49
C ALA A 123 6.79 11.24 7.82
N LYS A 124 8.10 11.48 7.97
CA LYS A 124 8.82 12.55 7.27
C LYS A 124 8.98 12.30 5.77
N CYS A 125 8.72 11.09 5.28
CA CYS A 125 8.68 10.78 3.84
C CYS A 125 7.32 11.11 3.21
N VAL A 126 6.30 11.40 4.03
CA VAL A 126 5.02 11.93 3.57
C VAL A 126 5.26 13.37 3.14
N THR A 127 5.30 13.55 1.82
CA THR A 127 5.75 14.78 1.15
C THR A 127 4.70 15.16 0.12
N ARG A 128 4.69 16.43 -0.31
CA ARG A 128 3.74 16.85 -1.36
C ARG A 128 3.91 16.07 -2.67
N HIS A 129 5.12 15.59 -2.96
CA HIS A 129 5.43 14.82 -4.17
C HIS A 129 4.90 13.38 -4.13
N CYS A 130 4.33 12.93 -3.02
CA CYS A 130 3.53 11.69 -2.99
C CYS A 130 2.34 11.76 -3.96
N ALA A 131 1.86 12.96 -4.30
CA ALA A 131 0.85 13.18 -5.33
C ALA A 131 1.19 12.48 -6.66
N HIS A 132 2.47 12.50 -7.06
CA HIS A 132 2.94 11.85 -8.29
C HIS A 132 2.69 10.34 -8.29
N HIS A 133 2.88 9.68 -7.15
CA HIS A 133 2.63 8.24 -7.02
C HIS A 133 1.14 7.94 -7.20
N TYR A 134 0.28 8.64 -6.45
CA TYR A 134 -1.16 8.41 -6.49
C TYR A 134 -1.78 8.77 -7.84
N ARG A 135 -1.34 9.86 -8.47
CA ARG A 135 -1.75 10.24 -9.83
C ARG A 135 -1.32 9.18 -10.85
N GLY A 136 -0.08 8.71 -10.77
CA GLY A 136 0.44 7.64 -11.65
C GLY A 136 -0.32 6.32 -11.49
N PHE A 137 -0.68 5.97 -10.25
CA PHE A 137 -1.51 4.79 -9.98
C PHE A 137 -2.93 4.97 -10.54
N LEU A 138 -3.57 6.11 -10.28
CA LEU A 138 -4.90 6.43 -10.82
C LEU A 138 -4.92 6.34 -12.34
N ALA A 139 -3.93 6.93 -13.02
CA ALA A 139 -3.78 6.84 -14.47
C ALA A 139 -3.65 5.39 -14.96
N THR A 140 -2.97 4.52 -14.20
CA THR A 140 -2.86 3.09 -14.51
C THR A 140 -4.22 2.40 -14.40
N GLN A 141 -5.02 2.72 -13.37
CA GLN A 141 -6.38 2.16 -13.22
C GLN A 141 -7.33 2.66 -14.30
N ARG A 142 -7.26 3.94 -14.70
CA ARG A 142 -8.06 4.47 -15.82
C ARG A 142 -7.72 3.75 -17.14
N LYS A 143 -6.43 3.53 -17.42
CA LYS A 143 -6.00 2.72 -18.58
C LYS A 143 -6.49 1.27 -18.51
N LEU A 144 -6.61 0.70 -17.32
CA LEU A 144 -7.16 -0.65 -17.14
C LEU A 144 -8.67 -0.66 -17.42
N MET A 145 -9.42 0.33 -16.94
CA MET A 145 -10.85 0.50 -17.26
C MET A 145 -11.09 0.60 -18.77
N ASP A 146 -10.22 1.29 -19.52
CA ASP A 146 -10.33 1.44 -20.97
C ASP A 146 -10.14 0.12 -21.74
N LYS A 147 -9.33 -0.79 -21.19
CA LYS A 147 -8.99 -2.07 -21.83
C LYS A 147 -9.95 -3.20 -21.45
N GLU A 148 -10.69 -3.04 -20.38
CA GLU A 148 -11.62 -4.06 -19.91
C GLU A 148 -12.85 -4.13 -20.84
N PRO A 149 -13.17 -5.32 -21.37
CA PRO A 149 -14.37 -5.48 -22.21
C PRO A 149 -15.66 -5.25 -21.42
N ALA A 150 -15.61 -5.44 -20.09
CA ALA A 150 -16.66 -5.12 -19.16
C ALA A 150 -16.05 -4.59 -17.86
N LEU A 151 -16.57 -3.46 -17.37
CA LEU A 151 -16.04 -2.77 -16.20
C LEU A 151 -16.22 -3.62 -14.93
N ARG A 152 -15.14 -3.80 -14.16
CA ARG A 152 -15.17 -4.55 -12.90
C ARG A 152 -15.19 -3.64 -11.68
N ALA A 153 -15.86 -4.09 -10.61
CA ALA A 153 -15.91 -3.38 -9.33
C ALA A 153 -14.52 -3.16 -8.74
N LYS A 154 -13.68 -4.20 -8.81
CA LYS A 154 -12.28 -4.15 -8.36
C LYS A 154 -11.54 -2.97 -8.98
N THR A 155 -11.62 -2.78 -10.30
CA THR A 155 -10.90 -1.71 -11.02
C THR A 155 -11.34 -0.32 -10.55
N LEU A 156 -12.64 -0.09 -10.39
CA LEU A 156 -13.15 1.17 -9.84
C LEU A 156 -12.74 1.41 -8.39
N LEU A 157 -12.84 0.39 -7.54
CA LEU A 157 -12.46 0.49 -6.13
C LEU A 157 -10.98 0.83 -5.97
N TYR A 158 -10.11 0.23 -6.78
CA TYR A 158 -8.69 0.58 -6.82
C TYR A 158 -8.49 2.03 -7.27
N ALA A 159 -9.18 2.50 -8.32
CA ALA A 159 -9.08 3.87 -8.81
C ALA A 159 -9.53 4.90 -7.75
N TYR A 160 -10.71 4.71 -7.15
CA TYR A 160 -11.21 5.62 -6.11
C TYR A 160 -10.34 5.61 -4.87
N ARG A 161 -9.92 4.43 -4.40
CA ARG A 161 -9.09 4.32 -3.20
C ARG A 161 -7.78 5.07 -3.35
N VAL A 162 -7.06 4.91 -4.46
CA VAL A 162 -5.77 5.62 -4.61
C VAL A 162 -5.94 7.13 -4.73
N ALA A 163 -6.99 7.60 -5.39
CA ALA A 163 -7.29 9.04 -5.46
C ALA A 163 -7.65 9.60 -4.08
N MET A 164 -8.53 8.91 -3.34
CA MET A 164 -8.96 9.30 -2.00
C MET A 164 -7.80 9.25 -1.00
N THR A 165 -6.95 8.23 -1.05
CA THR A 165 -5.72 8.14 -0.23
C THR A 165 -4.79 9.29 -0.53
N GLY A 166 -4.53 9.59 -1.81
CA GLY A 166 -3.67 10.70 -2.21
C GLY A 166 -4.18 12.05 -1.71
N VAL A 167 -5.46 12.35 -1.93
CA VAL A 167 -6.09 13.58 -1.43
C VAL A 167 -6.03 13.66 0.10
N HIS A 168 -6.39 12.58 0.80
CA HIS A 168 -6.32 12.54 2.26
C HIS A 168 -4.92 12.86 2.75
N LEU A 169 -3.91 12.17 2.20
CA LEU A 169 -2.51 12.30 2.57
C LEU A 169 -2.00 13.72 2.36
N LEU A 170 -2.31 14.35 1.23
CA LEU A 170 -1.85 15.70 0.92
C LEU A 170 -2.51 16.76 1.80
N GLU A 171 -3.75 16.53 2.23
CA GLU A 171 -4.52 17.42 3.10
C GLU A 171 -4.18 17.26 4.59
N THR A 172 -3.72 16.09 5.05
CA THR A 172 -3.52 15.82 6.50
C THR A 172 -2.09 15.46 6.89
N GLY A 173 -1.27 14.98 5.95
CA GLY A 173 0.02 14.35 6.24
C GLY A 173 -0.09 12.95 6.81
N GLU A 174 -1.29 12.35 6.83
CA GLU A 174 -1.51 10.99 7.34
C GLU A 174 -1.74 10.00 6.19
N VAL A 175 -1.28 8.77 6.36
CA VAL A 175 -1.51 7.70 5.38
C VAL A 175 -2.76 6.92 5.81
N GLU A 176 -3.80 6.95 4.99
CA GLU A 176 -5.00 6.13 5.16
C GLU A 176 -5.31 5.39 3.85
N SER A 177 -5.31 4.07 3.91
CA SER A 177 -5.48 3.18 2.74
C SER A 177 -6.82 2.46 2.73
N HIS A 178 -7.51 2.44 3.87
CA HIS A 178 -8.78 1.75 4.06
C HIS A 178 -9.91 2.59 3.46
N LEU A 179 -10.43 2.15 2.31
CA LEU A 179 -11.44 2.88 1.55
C LEU A 179 -12.72 3.18 2.35
N PRO A 180 -13.27 2.25 3.17
CA PRO A 180 -14.41 2.57 4.02
C PRO A 180 -14.15 3.76 4.96
N THR A 181 -12.97 3.80 5.60
CA THR A 181 -12.59 4.91 6.50
C THR A 181 -12.38 6.21 5.75
N LEU A 182 -11.76 6.18 4.56
CA LEU A 182 -11.69 7.35 3.69
C LEU A 182 -13.10 7.84 3.31
N ASN A 183 -14.03 6.92 3.08
CA ASN A 183 -15.39 7.26 2.69
C ASN A 183 -16.23 7.82 3.86
N GLU A 184 -15.85 7.57 5.11
CA GLU A 184 -16.42 8.28 6.25
C GLU A 184 -16.10 9.79 6.20
N ARG A 185 -14.94 10.17 5.68
CA ARG A 185 -14.56 11.58 5.46
C ARG A 185 -15.21 12.15 4.20
N PHE A 186 -15.08 11.46 3.08
CA PHE A 186 -15.43 12.03 1.77
C PHE A 186 -16.87 11.80 1.34
N LYS A 187 -17.61 10.90 2.01
CA LYS A 187 -19.04 10.65 1.82
C LYS A 187 -19.45 10.42 0.35
N VAL A 188 -18.65 9.65 -0.39
CA VAL A 188 -18.95 9.28 -1.77
C VAL A 188 -20.06 8.20 -1.77
N PRO A 189 -21.24 8.49 -2.34
CA PRO A 189 -22.45 7.69 -2.08
C PRO A 189 -22.42 6.30 -2.74
N TYR A 190 -21.72 6.14 -3.86
CA TYR A 190 -21.68 4.87 -4.61
C TYR A 190 -20.58 3.92 -4.17
N ILE A 191 -19.66 4.33 -3.28
CA ILE A 191 -18.56 3.48 -2.80
C ILE A 191 -19.07 2.25 -2.02
N PRO A 192 -20.01 2.37 -1.06
CA PRO A 192 -20.52 1.19 -0.34
C PRO A 192 -21.14 0.14 -1.27
N GLU A 193 -21.86 0.59 -2.30
CA GLU A 193 -22.44 -0.31 -3.30
C GLU A 193 -21.36 -1.02 -4.13
N LEU A 194 -20.32 -0.31 -4.57
CA LEU A 194 -19.21 -0.92 -5.29
C LEU A 194 -18.47 -1.97 -4.44
N ILE A 195 -18.30 -1.71 -3.14
CA ILE A 195 -17.71 -2.67 -2.19
C ILE A 195 -18.58 -3.92 -2.08
N ALA A 196 -19.90 -3.76 -1.87
CA ALA A 196 -20.83 -4.87 -1.78
C ALA A 196 -20.82 -5.74 -3.05
N ARG A 197 -20.89 -5.10 -4.23
CA ARG A 197 -20.81 -5.80 -5.51
C ARG A 197 -19.48 -6.56 -5.72
N LYS A 198 -18.36 -6.01 -5.21
CA LYS A 198 -17.06 -6.70 -5.29
C LYS A 198 -16.99 -7.91 -4.34
N ALA A 199 -17.67 -7.85 -3.19
CA ALA A 199 -17.76 -8.97 -2.27
C ALA A 199 -18.56 -10.14 -2.86
N GLU A 200 -19.61 -9.85 -3.62
CA GLU A 200 -20.46 -10.86 -4.27
C GLU A 200 -19.85 -11.46 -5.55
N ALA A 201 -18.97 -10.72 -6.24
CA ALA A 201 -18.34 -11.19 -7.48
C ALA A 201 -16.90 -10.66 -7.64
N GLU A 202 -15.92 -11.45 -7.21
CA GLU A 202 -14.49 -11.10 -7.31
C GLU A 202 -14.03 -10.89 -8.77
N THR A 203 -14.68 -11.57 -9.71
CA THR A 203 -14.33 -11.58 -11.14
C THR A 203 -15.46 -11.09 -12.06
N GLY A 204 -16.63 -10.75 -11.51
CA GLY A 204 -17.82 -10.41 -12.29
C GLY A 204 -17.80 -8.98 -12.87
N ALA A 205 -18.40 -8.82 -14.05
CA ALA A 205 -18.70 -7.52 -14.62
C ALA A 205 -19.74 -6.78 -13.76
N LEU A 206 -19.58 -5.46 -13.62
CA LEU A 206 -20.64 -4.62 -13.07
C LEU A 206 -21.74 -4.46 -14.12
N ALA A 207 -22.73 -5.35 -14.08
CA ALA A 207 -23.92 -5.21 -14.91
C ALA A 207 -24.57 -3.83 -14.69
N GLY A 208 -24.81 -3.10 -15.78
CA GLY A 208 -25.42 -1.78 -15.76
C GLY A 208 -24.55 -0.64 -15.22
N ALA A 209 -23.22 -0.83 -15.07
CA ALA A 209 -22.35 0.27 -14.67
C ALA A 209 -22.32 1.38 -15.71
N ASP A 210 -22.57 2.61 -15.27
CA ASP A 210 -22.41 3.80 -16.07
C ASP A 210 -20.91 4.19 -16.11
N VAL A 211 -20.23 3.73 -17.15
CA VAL A 211 -18.81 4.02 -17.38
C VAL A 211 -18.57 5.53 -17.52
N ALA A 212 -19.49 6.26 -18.16
CA ALA A 212 -19.35 7.70 -18.40
C ALA A 212 -19.47 8.48 -17.08
N PHE A 213 -20.39 8.06 -16.20
CA PHE A 213 -20.48 8.56 -14.84
C PHE A 213 -19.15 8.37 -14.09
N HIS A 214 -18.63 7.13 -14.03
CA HIS A 214 -17.41 6.85 -13.29
C HIS A 214 -16.18 7.60 -13.83
N ARG A 215 -16.08 7.78 -15.16
CA ARG A 215 -15.03 8.62 -15.76
C ARG A 215 -15.12 10.05 -15.25
N THR A 216 -16.29 10.67 -15.33
CA THR A 216 -16.53 12.04 -14.86
C THR A 216 -16.18 12.19 -13.38
N GLN A 217 -16.53 11.21 -12.55
CA GLN A 217 -16.19 11.22 -11.13
C GLN A 217 -14.68 11.10 -10.90
N LEU A 218 -13.99 10.23 -11.65
CA LEU A 218 -12.54 10.06 -11.54
C LEU A 218 -11.78 11.30 -12.03
N ASP A 219 -12.30 12.02 -13.03
CA ASP A 219 -11.74 13.29 -13.49
C ASP A 219 -11.85 14.35 -12.38
N ALA A 220 -12.98 14.42 -11.69
CA ALA A 220 -13.16 15.30 -10.53
C ALA A 220 -12.19 14.94 -9.39
N TRP A 221 -11.95 13.65 -9.14
CA TRP A 221 -11.00 13.19 -8.13
C TRP A 221 -9.54 13.48 -8.50
N GLU A 222 -9.18 13.38 -9.77
CA GLU A 222 -7.87 13.80 -10.27
C GLU A 222 -7.67 15.30 -10.07
N GLY A 223 -8.68 16.12 -10.39
CA GLY A 223 -8.64 17.57 -10.12
C GLY A 223 -8.48 17.89 -8.62
N ARG A 224 -9.17 17.17 -7.74
CA ARG A 224 -8.99 17.34 -6.27
C ARG A 224 -7.59 16.94 -5.81
N LEU A 225 -6.97 15.93 -6.43
CA LEU A 225 -5.59 15.54 -6.12
C LEU A 225 -4.62 16.66 -6.53
N ASP A 226 -4.84 17.29 -7.68
CA ASP A 226 -4.05 18.43 -8.16
C ASP A 226 -4.21 19.65 -7.24
N GLU A 227 -5.44 19.97 -6.83
CA GLU A 227 -5.73 21.04 -5.86
C GLU A 227 -5.05 20.78 -4.51
N ALA A 228 -5.13 19.54 -4.00
CA ALA A 228 -4.49 19.15 -2.75
C ALA A 228 -2.96 19.23 -2.84
N GLU A 229 -2.35 18.83 -3.96
CA GLU A 229 -0.90 18.99 -4.18
C GLU A 229 -0.48 20.46 -4.22
N ALA A 230 -1.28 21.31 -4.87
CA ALA A 230 -1.02 22.74 -4.97
C ALA A 230 -1.13 23.45 -3.60
N ALA A 231 -2.10 23.06 -2.78
CA ALA A 231 -2.35 23.64 -1.46
C ALA A 231 -1.53 23.00 -0.31
N SER A 232 -0.89 21.85 -0.55
CA SER A 232 -0.21 21.10 0.51
C SER A 232 0.94 21.87 1.14
N THR A 233 0.99 21.86 2.48
CA THR A 233 2.10 22.40 3.27
C THR A 233 3.12 21.33 3.67
N LEU A 234 2.98 20.11 3.11
CA LEU A 234 3.91 19.01 3.37
C LEU A 234 5.31 19.34 2.84
N PRO A 235 6.36 18.74 3.45
CA PRO A 235 7.72 18.93 2.99
C PRO A 235 7.89 18.49 1.52
N HIS A 236 8.90 19.08 0.88
CA HIS A 236 9.32 18.70 -0.46
C HIS A 236 10.22 17.46 -0.43
N ASP A 237 11.22 17.47 0.43
CA ASP A 237 12.27 16.45 0.46
C ASP A 237 12.05 15.43 1.57
N ALA A 238 12.36 14.17 1.27
CA ALA A 238 12.42 13.11 2.25
C ALA A 238 13.70 13.21 3.12
N PRO A 239 13.71 12.63 4.34
CA PRO A 239 14.84 12.71 5.26
C PRO A 239 15.96 11.72 4.90
N VAL A 240 16.58 11.88 3.72
CA VAL A 240 17.57 10.94 3.18
C VAL A 240 18.73 10.70 4.15
N GLY A 241 19.22 11.74 4.83
CA GLY A 241 20.30 11.64 5.81
C GLY A 241 19.92 10.75 7.00
N GLU A 242 18.80 11.03 7.66
CA GLU A 242 18.33 10.25 8.82
C GLU A 242 18.05 8.79 8.46
N LEU A 243 17.46 8.54 7.28
CA LEU A 243 17.22 7.17 6.81
C LEU A 243 18.51 6.44 6.45
N SER A 244 19.52 7.16 5.94
CA SER A 244 20.84 6.60 5.67
C SER A 244 21.53 6.19 6.97
N GLU A 245 21.50 7.04 7.99
CA GLU A 245 22.02 6.72 9.33
C GLU A 245 21.29 5.55 9.95
N PHE A 246 19.96 5.53 9.89
CA PHE A 246 19.14 4.43 10.40
C PHE A 246 19.52 3.07 9.79
N VAL A 247 19.71 3.00 8.46
CA VAL A 247 20.11 1.76 7.78
C VAL A 247 21.56 1.37 8.10
N ALA A 248 22.46 2.34 8.19
CA ALA A 248 23.85 2.08 8.57
C ALA A 248 23.92 1.48 9.98
N ASP A 249 23.24 2.10 10.94
CA ASP A 249 23.16 1.63 12.32
C ASP A 249 22.54 0.23 12.42
N LEU A 250 21.44 -0.01 11.71
CA LEU A 250 20.79 -1.32 11.66
C LEU A 250 21.76 -2.41 11.20
N ARG A 251 22.57 -2.13 10.17
CA ARG A 251 23.55 -3.07 9.60
C ARG A 251 24.77 -3.30 10.48
N LEU A 252 25.17 -2.30 11.27
CA LEU A 252 26.33 -2.40 12.16
C LEU A 252 26.01 -3.13 13.47
N ARG A 253 24.73 -3.18 13.86
CA ARG A 253 24.26 -3.85 15.08
C ARG A 253 23.79 -5.30 14.85
N SER A 254 23.55 -5.68 13.60
CA SER A 254 23.02 -7.00 13.19
C SER A 254 24.08 -8.08 13.06
#